data_AF-A0A7J4FYZ2-F1
#
_entry.id   AF-A0A7J4FYZ2-F1
#
_cell.length_a   1.000
_cell.length_b   1.000
_cell.length_c   1.000
_cell.angle_alpha   90.00
_cell.angle_beta   90.00
_cell.angle_gamma   90.00
#
_symmetry.space_group_name_H-M   'P 1'
#
loop_
_entity.id
_entity.type
_entity.pdbx_description
1 polymer ?
#
loop_
_entity_poly.entity_id
_entity_poly.type
_entity_poly.pdbx_seq_one_letter_code
_entity_poly.pdbx_strand_id
1 'polypeptide(L)'
;MYNIRIFIWTLTLFVLGSVAVAQPGVPHQLYGKVNFLNGPAPDGSLIEAKINGITVATTTTSNGRYGYAPDLFYIDNPDNDRSGEVITFYVRGIDTGETVIFQNGESTRLDLSVNLSLICGDGTDYGKCSSNKPKYCDDGVLVDNCQKCGCPSGEECRADGKCYPSSPTHTGGGGGGGGSSYVGRTKKTCFDGIKNCHDNACEEGIDCGGPCEPCPSCSDGIQNQGEEGIDCGGPCEPCVTTTIVLQETTTSIQTTSTIATTATVEETTTIEETTTIESPLVGRVISSESTDNIVIGIATFIVIVIAIFMIKRKRNAEE
;
A
#
# COMPACT_ATOMS: atom_id res chain seq x y z
N MET A 1 60.99 -0.05 44.91
CA MET A 1 60.35 -0.59 43.68
C MET A 1 59.01 -1.30 43.96
N TYR A 2 58.24 -0.91 44.99
CA TYR A 2 56.96 -1.59 45.34
C TYR A 2 55.71 -0.69 45.15
N ASN A 3 55.89 0.63 45.06
CA ASN A 3 54.76 1.58 45.05
C ASN A 3 54.22 1.92 43.64
N ILE A 4 54.97 1.63 42.57
CA ILE A 4 54.54 1.91 41.18
C ILE A 4 53.66 0.79 40.60
N ARG A 5 53.82 -0.46 41.09
CA ARG A 5 53.00 -1.59 40.61
C ARG A 5 51.59 -1.60 41.18
N ILE A 6 51.39 -1.07 42.39
CA ILE A 6 50.06 -0.97 43.01
C ILE A 6 49.23 0.12 42.34
N PHE A 7 49.84 1.24 41.95
CA PHE A 7 49.14 2.37 41.32
C PHE A 7 48.62 2.04 39.91
N ILE A 8 49.33 1.17 39.17
CA ILE A 8 48.90 0.71 37.85
C ILE A 8 47.69 -0.24 37.98
N TRP A 9 47.64 -1.09 39.00
CA TRP A 9 46.51 -1.98 39.26
C TRP A 9 45.26 -1.25 39.80
N THR A 10 45.42 -0.14 40.53
CA THR A 10 44.29 0.68 40.95
C THR A 10 43.75 1.58 39.84
N LEU A 11 44.57 1.92 38.82
CA LEU A 11 44.15 2.74 37.69
C LEU A 11 43.51 1.92 36.56
N THR A 12 43.87 0.64 36.37
CA THR A 12 43.20 -0.25 35.42
C THR A 12 41.85 -0.80 35.93
N LEU A 13 41.58 -0.76 37.24
CA LEU A 13 40.28 -1.15 37.79
C LEU A 13 39.19 -0.05 37.68
N PHE A 14 39.57 1.16 37.26
CA PHE A 14 38.67 2.33 37.21
C PHE A 14 38.21 2.71 35.80
N VAL A 15 38.48 1.87 34.79
CA VAL A 15 38.03 2.07 33.39
C VAL A 15 37.11 0.94 32.92
N LEU A 16 36.38 0.30 33.85
CA LEU A 16 35.10 -0.30 33.48
C LEU A 16 34.11 0.85 33.33
N GLY A 17 34.22 1.56 32.21
CA GLY A 17 33.21 2.51 31.79
C GLY A 17 31.87 1.78 31.81
N SER A 18 31.00 2.18 32.72
CA SER A 18 29.63 1.70 32.80
C SER A 18 28.96 2.00 31.46
N VAL A 19 28.90 0.99 30.58
CA VAL A 19 28.00 1.00 29.44
C VAL A 19 26.60 0.96 30.02
N ALA A 20 25.99 2.13 30.18
CA ALA A 20 24.59 2.27 30.54
C ALA A 20 23.79 1.83 29.32
N VAL A 21 23.43 0.55 29.28
CA VAL A 21 22.42 0.05 28.34
C VAL A 21 21.07 0.35 29.00
N ALA A 22 20.27 1.22 28.38
CA ALA A 22 18.90 1.44 28.83
C ALA A 22 18.15 0.10 28.72
N GLN A 23 17.52 -0.34 29.81
CA GLN A 23 16.67 -1.53 29.76
C GLN A 23 15.38 -1.17 29.00
N PRO A 24 14.95 -1.97 28.00
CA PRO A 24 13.72 -1.69 27.26
C PRO A 24 12.51 -1.55 28.20
N GLY A 25 11.68 -0.54 27.92
CA GLY A 25 10.40 -0.31 28.56
C GLY A 25 9.33 -1.31 28.11
N VAL A 26 8.21 -1.33 28.84
CA VAL A 26 7.07 -2.22 28.51
C VAL A 26 6.29 -1.63 27.33
N PRO A 27 5.95 -2.42 26.30
CA PRO A 27 5.22 -1.91 25.14
C PRO A 27 3.78 -1.50 25.49
N HIS A 28 3.17 -0.67 24.63
CA HIS A 28 1.77 -0.28 24.66
C HIS A 28 1.01 -1.01 23.56
N GLN A 29 0.00 -1.81 23.91
CA GLN A 29 -0.86 -2.49 22.93
C GLN A 29 -1.99 -1.58 22.44
N LEU A 30 -2.25 -1.59 21.14
CA LEU A 30 -3.38 -0.89 20.53
C LEU A 30 -4.20 -1.84 19.65
N TYR A 31 -5.52 -1.66 19.66
CA TYR A 31 -6.42 -2.47 18.84
C TYR A 31 -7.75 -1.77 18.59
N GLY A 32 -8.46 -2.14 17.53
CA GLY A 32 -9.81 -1.63 17.28
C GLY A 32 -10.30 -1.86 15.86
N LYS A 33 -11.35 -1.12 15.49
CA LYS A 33 -11.93 -1.14 14.15
C LYS A 33 -11.32 -0.06 13.28
N VAL A 34 -11.35 -0.25 11.96
CA VAL A 34 -10.95 0.77 10.98
C VAL A 34 -12.08 0.94 9.99
N ASN A 35 -12.58 2.17 9.84
CA ASN A 35 -13.67 2.49 8.93
C ASN A 35 -13.26 3.58 7.94
N PHE A 36 -13.72 3.43 6.71
CA PHE A 36 -13.81 4.44 5.67
C PHE A 36 -15.23 5.02 5.65
N LEU A 37 -15.48 6.07 4.87
CA LEU A 37 -16.80 6.71 4.81
C LEU A 37 -17.91 5.75 4.36
N ASN A 38 -17.60 4.81 3.47
CA ASN A 38 -18.56 3.89 2.87
C ASN A 38 -18.44 2.44 3.36
N GLY A 39 -17.61 2.15 4.36
CA GLY A 39 -17.51 0.79 4.90
C GLY A 39 -16.29 0.52 5.80
N PRO A 40 -16.14 -0.72 6.29
CA PRO A 40 -14.92 -1.14 6.98
C PRO A 40 -13.70 -1.09 6.06
N ALA A 41 -12.51 -0.95 6.63
CA ALA A 41 -11.27 -1.03 5.87
C ALA A 41 -11.09 -2.39 5.17
N PRO A 42 -10.61 -2.41 3.92
CA PRO A 42 -10.19 -3.64 3.24
C PRO A 42 -9.13 -4.40 4.01
N ASP A 43 -9.08 -5.71 3.84
CA ASP A 43 -8.03 -6.54 4.44
C ASP A 43 -6.66 -6.17 3.86
N GLY A 44 -5.63 -6.15 4.71
CA GLY A 44 -4.29 -5.75 4.31
C GLY A 44 -4.06 -4.23 4.25
N SER A 45 -5.04 -3.40 4.63
CA SER A 45 -4.83 -1.94 4.71
C SER A 45 -3.75 -1.63 5.76
N LEU A 46 -2.68 -0.97 5.32
CA LEU A 46 -1.55 -0.59 6.18
C LEU A 46 -1.98 0.46 7.21
N ILE A 47 -1.62 0.22 8.47
CA ILE A 47 -1.75 1.15 9.58
C ILE A 47 -0.35 1.49 10.07
N GLU A 48 -0.07 2.78 10.20
CA GLU A 48 1.19 3.29 10.75
C GLU A 48 0.90 4.08 12.03
N ALA A 49 1.66 3.79 13.08
CA ALA A 49 1.74 4.64 14.26
C ALA A 49 3.01 5.50 14.19
N LYS A 50 2.85 6.81 14.31
CA LYS A 50 3.95 7.77 14.23
C LYS A 50 4.07 8.57 15.52
N ILE A 51 5.31 8.78 15.96
CA ILE A 51 5.68 9.69 17.05
C ILE A 51 6.58 10.75 16.43
N ASN A 52 6.24 12.03 16.59
CA ASN A 52 6.98 13.14 15.99
C ASN A 52 7.18 13.00 14.46
N GLY A 53 6.19 12.42 13.77
CA GLY A 53 6.21 12.17 12.32
C GLY A 53 7.01 10.94 11.87
N ILE A 54 7.68 10.23 12.78
CA ILE A 54 8.47 9.03 12.48
C ILE A 54 7.63 7.78 12.75
N THR A 55 7.54 6.87 11.79
CA THR A 55 6.88 5.57 11.96
C THR A 55 7.62 4.72 12.99
N VAL A 56 6.93 4.39 14.09
CA VAL A 56 7.47 3.59 15.20
C VAL A 56 6.95 2.16 15.23
N ALA A 57 5.79 1.92 14.60
CA ALA A 57 5.23 0.59 14.42
C ALA A 57 4.24 0.59 13.25
N THR A 58 4.03 -0.58 12.65
CA THR A 58 3.06 -0.79 11.58
C THR A 58 2.28 -2.07 11.79
N THR A 59 1.05 -2.12 11.31
CA THR A 59 0.23 -3.34 11.25
C THR A 59 -0.70 -3.28 10.04
N THR A 60 -1.51 -4.31 9.83
CA THR A 60 -2.51 -4.37 8.75
C THR A 60 -3.87 -4.72 9.29
N THR A 61 -4.91 -4.31 8.55
CA THR A 61 -6.29 -4.67 8.89
C THR A 61 -6.61 -6.11 8.50
N SER A 62 -7.48 -6.75 9.28
CA SER A 62 -8.20 -7.96 8.92
C SER A 62 -9.65 -7.84 9.37
N ASN A 63 -10.58 -8.09 8.46
CA ASN A 63 -12.03 -7.92 8.62
C ASN A 63 -12.40 -6.55 9.21
N GLY A 64 -11.76 -5.49 8.72
CA GLY A 64 -11.96 -4.12 9.19
C GLY A 64 -11.48 -3.85 10.62
N ARG A 65 -10.54 -4.65 11.14
CA ARG A 65 -9.99 -4.52 12.49
C ARG A 65 -8.46 -4.63 12.50
N TYR A 66 -7.83 -4.15 13.57
CA TYR A 66 -6.38 -4.24 13.76
C TYR A 66 -6.02 -4.53 15.22
N GLY A 67 -4.82 -5.05 15.46
CA GLY A 67 -4.29 -5.31 16.79
C GLY A 67 -4.94 -6.48 17.53
N TYR A 68 -5.66 -7.35 16.80
CA TYR A 68 -6.23 -8.59 17.32
C TYR A 68 -5.39 -9.79 16.91
N ALA A 69 -5.42 -10.86 17.71
CA ALA A 69 -4.74 -12.10 17.36
C ALA A 69 -5.17 -12.59 15.96
N PRO A 70 -4.22 -13.03 15.11
CA PRO A 70 -2.81 -13.30 15.43
C PRO A 70 -1.89 -12.07 15.42
N ASP A 71 -2.31 -10.97 14.81
CA ASP A 71 -1.49 -9.78 14.57
C ASP A 71 -1.71 -8.71 15.65
N LEU A 72 -1.28 -9.01 16.86
CA LEU A 72 -1.30 -8.04 17.97
C LEU A 72 -0.40 -6.84 17.63
N PHE A 73 -0.89 -5.64 17.90
CA PHE A 73 -0.20 -4.41 17.54
C PHE A 73 0.34 -3.72 18.79
N TYR A 74 1.66 -3.61 18.85
CA TYR A 74 2.40 -3.01 19.96
C TYR A 74 3.22 -1.84 19.48
N ILE A 75 3.27 -0.80 20.29
CA ILE A 75 4.28 0.25 20.20
C ILE A 75 5.35 -0.10 21.22
N ASP A 76 6.56 -0.35 20.75
CA ASP A 76 7.69 -0.68 21.62
C ASP A 76 8.25 0.57 22.31
N ASN A 77 8.97 0.35 23.41
CA ASN A 77 9.68 1.40 24.13
C ASN A 77 11.16 1.01 24.32
N PRO A 78 11.97 1.03 23.25
CA PRO A 78 13.32 0.47 23.27
C PRO A 78 14.26 1.16 24.27
N ASP A 79 14.13 2.48 24.42
CA ASP A 79 15.00 3.31 25.27
C ASP A 79 14.36 3.69 26.61
N ASN A 80 13.15 3.18 26.88
CA ASN A 80 12.35 3.48 28.07
C ASN A 80 12.05 4.98 28.28
N ASP A 81 11.93 5.75 27.20
CA ASP A 81 11.76 7.20 27.19
C ASP A 81 10.47 7.68 26.52
N ARG A 82 9.70 6.79 25.87
CA ARG A 82 8.49 7.16 25.10
C ARG A 82 7.25 7.49 25.97
N SER A 83 7.35 7.39 27.29
CA SER A 83 6.20 7.62 28.18
C SER A 83 5.70 9.07 28.08
N GLY A 84 4.44 9.25 27.70
CA GLY A 84 3.84 10.57 27.52
C GLY A 84 3.94 11.14 26.11
N GLU A 85 4.66 10.50 25.20
CA GLU A 85 4.69 10.88 23.78
C GLU A 85 3.31 10.69 23.13
N VAL A 86 2.98 11.55 22.17
CA VAL A 86 1.73 11.46 21.42
C VAL A 86 1.95 10.60 20.18
N ILE A 87 1.15 9.55 20.08
CA ILE A 87 1.09 8.66 18.93
C ILE A 87 -0.02 9.16 18.01
N THR A 88 0.33 9.33 16.74
CA THR A 88 -0.58 9.70 15.65
C THR A 88 -0.75 8.49 14.72
N PHE A 89 -1.94 8.29 14.18
CA PHE A 89 -2.25 7.11 13.37
C PHE A 89 -2.56 7.47 11.92
N TYR A 90 -2.03 6.66 11.02
CA TYR A 90 -2.24 6.79 9.58
C TYR A 90 -2.76 5.47 9.02
N VAL A 91 -3.70 5.54 8.09
CA VAL A 91 -4.23 4.38 7.36
C VAL A 91 -3.98 4.62 5.89
N ARG A 92 -3.20 3.73 5.24
CA ARG A 92 -2.73 3.89 3.84
C ARG A 92 -2.06 5.25 3.60
N GLY A 93 -1.34 5.75 4.60
CA GLY A 93 -0.66 7.05 4.57
C GLY A 93 -1.56 8.27 4.83
N ILE A 94 -2.86 8.08 5.05
CA ILE A 94 -3.82 9.17 5.36
C ILE A 94 -3.93 9.33 6.86
N ASP A 95 -3.78 10.56 7.35
CA ASP A 95 -3.95 10.90 8.76
C ASP A 95 -5.40 10.67 9.19
N THR A 96 -5.61 9.87 10.24
CA THR A 96 -6.96 9.63 10.77
C THR A 96 -7.43 10.73 11.72
N GLY A 97 -6.53 11.61 12.17
CA GLY A 97 -6.78 12.59 13.23
C GLY A 97 -6.88 11.99 14.64
N GLU A 98 -6.76 10.66 14.75
CA GLU A 98 -6.84 9.95 16.03
C GLU A 98 -5.46 9.94 16.70
N THR A 99 -5.45 10.15 18.02
CA THR A 99 -4.21 10.18 18.79
C THR A 99 -4.33 9.47 20.13
N VAL A 100 -3.22 8.91 20.60
CA VAL A 100 -3.13 8.26 21.92
C VAL A 100 -1.82 8.68 22.58
N ILE A 101 -1.85 8.85 23.91
CA ILE A 101 -0.64 9.07 24.70
C ILE A 101 -0.02 7.70 25.03
N PHE A 102 1.27 7.53 24.73
CA PHE A 102 1.98 6.30 25.03
C PHE A 102 2.07 6.03 26.55
N GLN A 103 1.66 4.83 26.97
CA GLN A 103 1.77 4.37 28.36
C GLN A 103 2.36 2.96 28.43
N ASN A 104 3.39 2.78 29.27
CA ASN A 104 4.06 1.50 29.46
C ASN A 104 3.08 0.42 29.98
N GLY A 105 2.91 -0.66 29.20
CA GLY A 105 2.10 -1.83 29.58
C GLY A 105 0.59 -1.66 29.43
N GLU A 106 0.12 -0.53 28.92
CA GLU A 106 -1.31 -0.29 28.71
C GLU A 106 -1.82 -1.04 27.47
N SER A 107 -3.11 -1.38 27.48
CA SER A 107 -3.82 -1.92 26.32
C SER A 107 -5.00 -1.03 26.01
N THR A 108 -4.94 -0.34 24.87
CA THR A 108 -5.92 0.69 24.51
C THR A 108 -6.71 0.28 23.29
N ARG A 109 -8.04 0.33 23.43
CA ARG A 109 -8.93 0.25 22.28
C ARG A 109 -9.04 1.61 21.61
N LEU A 110 -8.74 1.69 20.32
CA LEU A 110 -8.88 2.88 19.49
C LEU A 110 -9.53 2.48 18.17
N ASP A 111 -10.69 3.05 17.86
CA ASP A 111 -11.33 2.83 16.56
C ASP A 111 -10.89 3.95 15.60
N LEU A 112 -10.31 3.60 14.46
CA LEU A 112 -9.78 4.54 13.47
C LEU A 112 -10.82 4.83 12.38
N SER A 113 -10.90 6.09 11.95
CA SER A 113 -11.76 6.50 10.85
C SER A 113 -10.97 7.30 9.82
N VAL A 114 -11.15 6.98 8.55
CA VAL A 114 -10.52 7.67 7.42
C VAL A 114 -11.59 8.41 6.64
N ASN A 115 -11.38 9.70 6.39
CA ASN A 115 -12.27 10.51 5.57
C ASN A 115 -12.02 10.27 4.08
N LEU A 116 -12.21 9.02 3.63
CA LEU A 116 -12.08 8.59 2.25
C LEU A 116 -13.19 7.59 1.93
N SER A 117 -13.74 7.65 0.72
CA SER A 117 -14.66 6.65 0.17
C SER A 117 -13.90 5.75 -0.80
N LEU A 118 -13.98 4.43 -0.62
CA LEU A 118 -13.41 3.46 -1.54
C LEU A 118 -14.46 3.06 -2.58
N ILE A 119 -14.31 3.55 -3.80
CA ILE A 119 -15.20 3.26 -4.93
C ILE A 119 -14.43 2.59 -6.06
N CYS A 120 -15.10 1.71 -6.79
CA CYS A 120 -14.57 1.09 -7.99
C CYS A 120 -14.78 1.95 -9.23
N GLY A 121 -14.13 1.59 -10.35
CA GLY A 121 -14.20 2.35 -11.61
C GLY A 121 -15.60 2.57 -12.18
N ASP A 122 -16.58 1.76 -11.80
CA ASP A 122 -17.99 1.92 -12.19
C ASP A 122 -18.85 2.67 -11.16
N GLY A 123 -18.24 3.19 -10.10
CA GLY A 123 -18.92 3.86 -8.99
C GLY A 123 -19.50 2.92 -7.94
N THR A 124 -19.25 1.61 -8.01
CA THR A 124 -19.67 0.66 -6.98
C THR A 124 -18.88 0.90 -5.69
N ASP A 125 -19.58 0.98 -4.55
CA ASP A 125 -18.94 1.06 -3.23
C ASP A 125 -18.15 -0.21 -2.90
N TYR A 126 -17.04 -0.06 -2.18
CA TYR A 126 -16.27 -1.17 -1.65
C TYR A 126 -17.16 -2.16 -0.88
N GLY A 127 -16.94 -3.45 -1.15
CA GLY A 127 -17.69 -4.52 -0.54
C GLY A 127 -19.09 -4.72 -1.12
N LYS A 128 -19.47 -3.98 -2.18
CA LYS A 128 -20.74 -4.14 -2.89
C LYS A 128 -20.56 -4.78 -4.26
N CYS A 129 -21.66 -5.28 -4.79
CA CYS A 129 -21.75 -5.85 -6.12
C CYS A 129 -22.09 -4.78 -7.13
N SER A 130 -21.39 -4.81 -8.26
CA SER A 130 -21.69 -3.98 -9.42
C SER A 130 -23.03 -4.38 -10.03
N SER A 131 -23.63 -3.47 -10.79
CA SER A 131 -24.73 -3.78 -11.71
C SER A 131 -24.29 -4.74 -12.82
N ASN A 132 -23.00 -4.73 -13.18
CA ASN A 132 -22.39 -5.63 -14.16
C ASN A 132 -21.98 -6.94 -13.49
N LYS A 133 -22.91 -7.89 -13.36
CA LYS A 133 -22.61 -9.22 -12.80
C LYS A 133 -21.55 -9.95 -13.64
N PRO A 134 -20.62 -10.72 -13.02
CA PRO A 134 -20.51 -11.03 -11.60
C PRO A 134 -19.57 -10.11 -10.80
N LYS A 135 -19.36 -8.86 -11.24
CA LYS A 135 -18.34 -7.99 -10.67
C LYS A 135 -18.65 -7.58 -9.22
N TYR A 136 -17.63 -7.68 -8.37
CA TYR A 136 -17.59 -7.27 -6.98
C TYR A 136 -16.52 -6.21 -6.79
N CYS A 137 -16.81 -5.18 -6.01
CA CYS A 137 -15.84 -4.13 -5.72
C CYS A 137 -14.94 -4.53 -4.54
N ASP A 138 -13.70 -4.87 -4.85
CA ASP A 138 -12.67 -5.25 -3.89
C ASP A 138 -11.51 -4.25 -3.96
N ASP A 139 -11.30 -3.52 -2.86
CA ASP A 139 -10.27 -2.49 -2.73
C ASP A 139 -10.16 -1.49 -3.91
N GLY A 140 -11.30 -1.04 -4.45
CA GLY A 140 -11.34 -0.11 -5.59
C GLY A 140 -11.19 -0.76 -6.97
N VAL A 141 -11.03 -2.09 -7.04
CA VAL A 141 -10.95 -2.86 -8.27
C VAL A 141 -12.18 -3.77 -8.44
N LEU A 142 -12.73 -3.82 -9.65
CA LEU A 142 -13.82 -4.75 -9.98
C LEU A 142 -13.25 -6.13 -10.30
N VAL A 143 -13.54 -7.10 -9.44
CA VAL A 143 -13.14 -8.50 -9.59
C VAL A 143 -14.35 -9.38 -9.85
N ASP A 144 -14.19 -10.49 -10.57
CA ASP A 144 -15.27 -11.47 -10.72
C ASP A 144 -15.47 -12.24 -9.41
N ASN A 145 -16.64 -12.12 -8.79
CA ASN A 145 -16.99 -12.87 -7.59
C ASN A 145 -18.48 -13.25 -7.59
N CYS A 146 -18.81 -14.25 -8.39
CA CYS A 146 -20.17 -14.75 -8.50
C CYS A 146 -20.70 -15.39 -7.22
N GLN A 147 -19.83 -15.83 -6.30
CA GLN A 147 -20.29 -16.39 -5.01
C GLN A 147 -20.95 -15.30 -4.15
N LYS A 148 -20.48 -14.05 -4.25
CA LYS A 148 -21.09 -12.89 -3.57
C LYS A 148 -22.17 -12.21 -4.42
N CYS A 149 -21.92 -12.04 -5.72
CA CYS A 149 -22.75 -11.18 -6.59
C CYS A 149 -23.71 -11.92 -7.52
N GLY A 150 -23.60 -13.25 -7.56
CA GLY A 150 -24.35 -14.09 -8.48
C GLY A 150 -23.93 -13.92 -9.93
N CYS A 151 -24.57 -14.70 -10.79
CA CYS A 151 -24.35 -14.66 -12.23
C CYS A 151 -25.49 -13.95 -12.98
N PRO A 152 -25.22 -13.48 -14.20
CA PRO A 152 -26.24 -13.19 -15.20
C PRO A 152 -27.18 -14.37 -15.45
N SER A 153 -28.35 -14.10 -16.02
CA SER A 153 -29.36 -15.12 -16.31
C SER A 153 -28.83 -16.18 -17.28
N GLY A 154 -28.95 -17.46 -16.91
CA GLY A 154 -28.51 -18.59 -17.74
C GLY A 154 -27.08 -19.07 -17.46
N GLU A 155 -26.40 -18.48 -16.47
CA GLU A 155 -25.05 -18.86 -16.08
C GLU A 155 -25.00 -19.42 -14.66
N GLU A 156 -24.05 -20.31 -14.42
CA GLU A 156 -23.76 -20.94 -13.13
C GLU A 156 -22.41 -20.45 -12.60
N CYS A 157 -22.38 -20.18 -11.30
CA CYS A 157 -21.18 -19.76 -10.59
C CYS A 157 -20.31 -20.97 -10.27
N ARG A 158 -19.06 -20.95 -10.74
CA ARG A 158 -18.07 -21.97 -10.39
C ARG A 158 -17.22 -21.54 -9.19
N ALA A 159 -16.44 -22.49 -8.67
CA ALA A 159 -15.59 -22.29 -7.49
C ALA A 159 -14.50 -21.23 -7.70
N ASP A 160 -14.16 -20.90 -8.94
CA ASP A 160 -13.22 -19.85 -9.34
C ASP A 160 -13.82 -18.43 -9.28
N GLY A 161 -15.10 -18.30 -8.93
CA GLY A 161 -15.78 -17.00 -8.84
C GLY A 161 -16.21 -16.40 -10.17
N LYS A 162 -16.08 -17.16 -11.26
CA LYS A 162 -16.55 -16.79 -12.59
C LYS A 162 -17.87 -17.47 -12.94
N CYS A 163 -18.59 -16.83 -13.84
CA CYS A 163 -19.83 -17.36 -14.38
C CYS A 163 -19.60 -18.10 -15.69
N TYR A 164 -20.26 -19.23 -15.84
CA TYR A 164 -20.18 -20.06 -17.03
C TYR A 164 -21.59 -20.38 -17.51
N PRO A 165 -21.83 -20.47 -18.82
CA PRO A 165 -23.14 -20.88 -19.34
C PRO A 165 -23.54 -22.21 -18.70
N SER A 166 -24.75 -22.24 -18.12
CA SER A 166 -25.36 -23.48 -17.67
C SER A 166 -25.42 -24.41 -18.87
N SER A 167 -24.64 -25.50 -18.84
CA SER A 167 -24.69 -26.47 -19.94
C SER A 167 -26.14 -26.95 -20.03
N PRO A 168 -26.73 -27.02 -21.23
CA PRO A 168 -28.05 -27.60 -21.35
C PRO A 168 -27.94 -28.99 -20.74
N THR A 169 -28.69 -29.20 -19.67
CA THR A 169 -28.73 -30.48 -18.98
C THR A 169 -29.01 -31.53 -20.04
N HIS A 170 -28.00 -32.37 -20.30
CA HIS A 170 -28.24 -33.71 -20.80
C HIS A 170 -29.13 -34.36 -19.74
N THR A 171 -30.43 -34.20 -19.93
CA THR A 171 -31.45 -35.00 -19.28
C THR A 171 -31.06 -36.43 -19.61
N GLY A 172 -30.54 -37.14 -18.61
CA GLY A 172 -30.18 -38.54 -18.69
C GLY A 172 -31.42 -39.38 -18.92
N GLY A 173 -31.92 -39.38 -20.15
CA GLY A 173 -32.81 -40.38 -20.68
C GLY A 173 -31.97 -41.50 -21.27
N GLY A 174 -31.84 -42.60 -20.54
CA GLY A 174 -31.36 -43.85 -21.12
C GLY A 174 -32.31 -44.29 -22.24
N GLY A 175 -31.76 -44.50 -23.44
CA GLY A 175 -32.49 -45.00 -24.59
C GLY A 175 -31.54 -45.16 -25.77
N GLY A 176 -31.25 -46.40 -26.14
CA GLY A 176 -30.26 -46.74 -27.16
C GLY A 176 -30.69 -46.48 -28.60
N GLY A 177 -29.72 -46.67 -29.50
CA GLY A 177 -29.96 -47.18 -30.84
C GLY A 177 -30.12 -46.13 -31.95
N GLY A 178 -29.02 -45.95 -32.70
CA GLY A 178 -29.03 -45.90 -34.17
C GLY A 178 -29.59 -44.65 -34.84
N GLY A 179 -28.73 -43.94 -35.57
CA GLY A 179 -29.19 -43.00 -36.59
C GLY A 179 -28.20 -41.91 -36.91
N SER A 180 -27.30 -42.20 -37.85
CA SER A 180 -26.54 -41.21 -38.62
C SER A 180 -27.45 -40.07 -39.09
N SER A 181 -27.08 -38.81 -38.81
CA SER A 181 -27.37 -37.66 -39.68
C SER A 181 -26.81 -36.36 -39.11
N TYR A 182 -25.77 -35.87 -39.79
CA TYR A 182 -25.33 -34.48 -39.91
C TYR A 182 -25.32 -33.67 -38.61
N VAL A 183 -24.22 -33.75 -37.85
CA VAL A 183 -23.78 -32.63 -37.01
C VAL A 183 -23.74 -31.43 -37.96
N GLY A 184 -24.64 -30.47 -37.72
CA GLY A 184 -24.63 -29.18 -38.39
C GLY A 184 -23.20 -28.66 -38.29
N ARG A 185 -22.49 -28.69 -39.41
CA ARG A 185 -21.29 -27.90 -39.58
C ARG A 185 -21.78 -26.47 -39.47
N THR A 186 -21.78 -25.91 -38.27
CA THR A 186 -21.36 -24.52 -38.12
C THR A 186 -20.09 -24.45 -38.96
N LYS A 187 -20.15 -23.62 -40.00
CA LYS A 187 -19.01 -23.34 -40.85
C LYS A 187 -17.92 -22.92 -39.86
N LYS A 188 -16.97 -23.81 -39.59
CA LYS A 188 -15.85 -23.53 -38.70
C LYS A 188 -15.11 -22.38 -39.33
N THR A 189 -14.97 -21.31 -38.58
CA THR A 189 -14.36 -20.08 -39.04
C THR A 189 -13.49 -19.57 -37.93
N CYS A 190 -12.42 -18.85 -38.30
CA CYS A 190 -11.55 -18.12 -37.38
C CYS A 190 -12.23 -17.03 -36.53
N PHE A 191 -13.56 -16.97 -36.45
CA PHE A 191 -14.31 -15.93 -35.75
C PHE A 191 -15.56 -16.55 -35.09
N ASP A 192 -15.45 -17.81 -34.65
CA ASP A 192 -16.55 -18.55 -34.02
C ASP A 192 -16.47 -18.62 -32.49
N GLY A 193 -15.49 -17.94 -31.89
CA GLY A 193 -15.35 -17.75 -30.45
C GLY A 193 -14.91 -19.02 -29.71
N ILE A 194 -14.48 -20.06 -30.44
CA ILE A 194 -14.08 -21.34 -29.86
C ILE A 194 -12.77 -21.83 -30.48
N LYS A 195 -11.81 -22.22 -29.66
CA LYS A 195 -10.56 -22.82 -30.13
C LYS A 195 -10.85 -24.15 -30.85
N ASN A 196 -10.74 -24.19 -32.17
CA ASN A 196 -11.06 -25.37 -32.96
C ASN A 196 -10.07 -25.64 -34.13
N CYS A 197 -10.38 -26.66 -34.93
CA CYS A 197 -9.58 -27.01 -36.10
C CYS A 197 -10.46 -27.04 -37.36
N HIS A 198 -10.04 -26.30 -38.38
CA HIS A 198 -10.60 -26.30 -39.71
C HIS A 198 -9.49 -26.18 -40.76
N ASP A 199 -9.80 -26.45 -42.02
CA ASP A 199 -8.84 -26.35 -43.12
C ASP A 199 -7.49 -27.09 -42.88
N ASN A 200 -7.57 -28.26 -42.25
CA ASN A 200 -6.46 -29.16 -41.92
C ASN A 200 -5.37 -28.56 -41.00
N ALA A 201 -5.66 -27.45 -40.31
CA ALA A 201 -4.81 -26.89 -39.26
C ALA A 201 -5.65 -26.56 -38.01
N CYS A 202 -4.99 -26.34 -36.88
CA CYS A 202 -5.65 -26.02 -35.62
C CYS A 202 -5.21 -24.64 -35.13
N GLU A 203 -6.15 -23.92 -34.54
CA GLU A 203 -5.89 -22.65 -33.87
C GLU A 203 -4.95 -22.84 -32.67
N GLU A 204 -4.08 -21.85 -32.43
CA GLU A 204 -3.18 -21.80 -31.28
C GLU A 204 -3.86 -21.11 -30.08
N GLY A 205 -4.75 -20.16 -30.34
CA GLY A 205 -5.64 -19.50 -29.38
C GLY A 205 -7.11 -19.70 -29.73
N ILE A 206 -8.01 -18.90 -29.13
CA ILE A 206 -9.40 -18.82 -29.57
C ILE A 206 -9.40 -17.93 -30.81
N ASP A 207 -9.90 -18.41 -31.96
CA ASP A 207 -10.02 -17.65 -33.21
C ASP A 207 -8.67 -17.16 -33.83
N CYS A 208 -7.52 -17.70 -33.41
CA CYS A 208 -6.19 -17.32 -33.92
C CYS A 208 -5.21 -18.49 -33.99
N GLY A 209 -4.22 -18.40 -34.88
CA GLY A 209 -3.19 -19.42 -35.14
C GLY A 209 -3.62 -20.48 -36.15
N GLY A 210 -2.66 -21.26 -36.66
CA GLY A 210 -2.91 -22.31 -37.66
C GLY A 210 -3.51 -21.77 -38.97
N PRO A 211 -4.77 -22.11 -39.33
CA PRO A 211 -5.43 -21.61 -40.53
C PRO A 211 -5.91 -20.14 -40.42
N CYS A 212 -5.77 -19.53 -39.24
CA CYS A 212 -6.24 -18.18 -38.89
C CYS A 212 -5.09 -17.17 -38.75
N GLU A 213 -5.42 -15.90 -38.48
CA GLU A 213 -4.40 -14.88 -38.21
C GLU A 213 -3.54 -15.28 -36.99
N PRO A 214 -2.22 -14.97 -36.98
CA PRO A 214 -1.35 -15.31 -35.86
C PRO A 214 -1.88 -14.75 -34.54
N CYS A 215 -1.73 -15.49 -33.45
CA CYS A 215 -2.17 -15.00 -32.15
C CYS A 215 -1.33 -13.79 -31.69
N PRO A 216 -1.97 -12.76 -31.08
CA PRO A 216 -1.24 -11.65 -30.50
C PRO A 216 -0.40 -12.13 -29.31
N SER A 217 0.73 -11.48 -29.09
CA SER A 217 1.71 -11.86 -28.08
C SER A 217 1.54 -11.05 -26.80
N CYS A 218 0.38 -11.17 -26.15
CA CYS A 218 0.02 -10.40 -24.95
C CYS A 218 0.69 -10.89 -23.64
N SER A 219 1.88 -11.51 -23.70
CA SER A 219 2.60 -12.06 -22.53
C SER A 219 4.09 -12.30 -22.84
N ASP A 220 4.63 -11.67 -23.88
CA ASP A 220 6.02 -11.86 -24.32
C ASP A 220 6.98 -10.81 -23.75
N GLY A 221 6.46 -9.88 -22.93
CA GLY A 221 7.25 -8.86 -22.24
C GLY A 221 7.70 -7.72 -23.14
N ILE A 222 7.12 -7.59 -24.34
CA ILE A 222 7.43 -6.50 -25.29
C ILE A 222 6.16 -5.82 -25.78
N GLN A 223 6.17 -4.49 -25.87
CA GLN A 223 5.02 -3.73 -26.40
C GLN A 223 4.98 -3.83 -27.94
N ASN A 224 4.10 -4.66 -28.48
CA ASN A 224 3.98 -4.86 -29.93
C ASN A 224 2.50 -4.93 -30.40
N GLN A 225 2.27 -5.15 -31.70
CA GLN A 225 0.92 -5.41 -32.27
C GLN A 225 -0.19 -4.38 -31.96
N GLY A 226 0.17 -3.14 -31.61
CA GLY A 226 -0.79 -2.08 -31.28
C GLY A 226 -1.18 -2.00 -29.81
N GLU A 227 -0.43 -2.66 -28.92
CA GLU A 227 -0.56 -2.56 -27.48
C GLU A 227 -0.36 -1.13 -26.92
N GLU A 228 -1.13 -0.77 -25.89
CA GLU A 228 -1.05 0.52 -25.20
C GLU A 228 0.03 0.52 -24.10
N GLY A 229 0.38 -0.66 -23.56
CA GLY A 229 1.48 -0.91 -22.63
C GLY A 229 2.12 -2.28 -22.89
N ILE A 230 3.16 -2.65 -22.13
CA ILE A 230 3.79 -3.97 -22.31
C ILE A 230 2.77 -5.06 -21.99
N ASP A 231 2.45 -5.92 -22.97
CA ASP A 231 1.49 -7.02 -22.83
C ASP A 231 0.04 -6.56 -22.50
N CYS A 232 -0.32 -5.29 -22.77
CA CYS A 232 -1.68 -4.77 -22.50
C CYS A 232 -2.14 -3.68 -23.50
N GLY A 233 -3.45 -3.57 -23.71
CA GLY A 233 -4.09 -2.65 -24.64
C GLY A 233 -4.07 -3.12 -26.10
N GLY A 234 -4.78 -2.41 -26.98
CA GLY A 234 -4.90 -2.80 -28.39
C GLY A 234 -5.61 -4.15 -28.59
N PRO A 235 -4.97 -5.16 -29.24
CA PRO A 235 -5.52 -6.51 -29.37
C PRO A 235 -5.50 -7.33 -28.06
N CYS A 236 -4.89 -6.80 -27.00
CA CYS A 236 -4.77 -7.43 -25.68
C CYS A 236 -5.76 -6.86 -24.65
N GLU A 237 -5.78 -7.42 -23.43
CA GLU A 237 -6.62 -6.87 -22.34
C GLU A 237 -6.21 -5.42 -22.01
N PRO A 238 -7.17 -4.50 -21.74
CA PRO A 238 -6.87 -3.09 -21.49
C PRO A 238 -5.95 -2.90 -20.27
N CYS A 239 -5.04 -1.92 -20.37
CA CYS A 239 -4.08 -1.65 -19.30
C CYS A 239 -4.77 -1.12 -18.03
N VAL A 240 -4.40 -1.67 -16.87
CA VAL A 240 -4.93 -1.24 -15.57
C VAL A 240 -4.40 0.16 -15.26
N THR A 241 -5.29 1.16 -15.28
CA THR A 241 -4.94 2.53 -14.90
C THR A 241 -5.53 2.83 -13.53
N THR A 242 -4.71 2.79 -12.48
CA THR A 242 -5.13 3.17 -11.13
C THR A 242 -5.34 4.67 -11.07
N THR A 243 -6.60 5.11 -11.15
CA THR A 243 -6.96 6.52 -10.98
C THR A 243 -7.14 6.80 -9.49
N ILE A 244 -6.13 7.39 -8.86
CA ILE A 244 -6.25 7.91 -7.49
C ILE A 244 -6.95 9.27 -7.60
N VAL A 245 -8.24 9.32 -7.30
CA VAL A 245 -8.97 10.58 -7.14
C VAL A 245 -8.69 11.11 -5.73
N LEU A 246 -7.74 12.04 -5.61
CA LEU A 246 -7.60 12.86 -4.40
C LEU A 246 -8.73 13.91 -4.43
N GLN A 247 -9.81 13.70 -3.68
CA GLN A 247 -10.81 14.73 -3.45
C GLN A 247 -10.28 15.72 -2.41
N GLU A 248 -9.97 16.95 -2.84
CA GLU A 248 -9.74 18.06 -1.91
C GLU A 248 -11.07 18.53 -1.33
N THR A 249 -11.30 18.25 -0.04
CA THR A 249 -12.41 18.81 0.72
C THR A 249 -12.14 20.28 1.06
N THR A 250 -12.75 21.21 0.33
CA THR A 250 -12.77 22.63 0.70
C THR A 250 -13.79 22.88 1.81
N THR A 251 -13.34 22.98 3.06
CA THR A 251 -14.16 23.40 4.21
C THR A 251 -14.33 24.92 4.21
N SER A 252 -15.50 25.41 3.79
CA SER A 252 -15.88 26.82 3.92
C SER A 252 -16.30 27.13 5.36
N ILE A 253 -15.45 27.82 6.12
CA ILE A 253 -15.80 28.37 7.43
C ILE A 253 -16.55 29.70 7.21
N GLN A 254 -17.88 29.69 7.32
CA GLN A 254 -18.67 30.93 7.39
C GLN A 254 -18.43 31.64 8.72
N THR A 255 -17.78 32.80 8.67
CA THR A 255 -17.72 33.73 9.80
C THR A 255 -18.88 34.73 9.67
N THR A 256 -19.90 34.55 10.51
CA THR A 256 -21.02 35.49 10.62
C THR A 256 -20.55 36.75 11.36
N SER A 257 -20.36 37.85 10.63
CA SER A 257 -20.21 39.19 11.22
C SER A 257 -21.48 40.00 10.98
N THR A 258 -22.20 40.25 12.06
CA THR A 258 -23.33 41.18 12.18
C THR A 258 -22.82 42.61 12.13
N ILE A 259 -23.13 43.35 11.06
CA ILE A 259 -23.15 44.82 11.07
C ILE A 259 -24.41 45.28 10.35
N ALA A 260 -25.29 45.94 11.10
CA ALA A 260 -26.42 46.69 10.58
C ALA A 260 -25.91 47.94 9.87
N THR A 261 -26.38 48.24 8.64
CA THR A 261 -26.87 49.55 8.17
C THR A 261 -27.37 49.44 6.72
N THR A 262 -28.43 50.18 6.45
CA THR A 262 -29.24 50.39 5.25
C THR A 262 -28.51 50.72 3.93
N ALA A 263 -29.05 50.20 2.81
CA ALA A 263 -29.10 50.74 1.43
C ALA A 263 -28.46 49.89 0.31
N THR A 264 -29.35 49.35 -0.54
CA THR A 264 -29.30 49.17 -2.01
C THR A 264 -27.94 49.13 -2.73
N VAL A 265 -27.68 48.04 -3.46
CA VAL A 265 -27.66 47.89 -4.94
C VAL A 265 -27.07 46.51 -5.27
N GLU A 266 -27.76 45.73 -6.10
CA GLU A 266 -27.24 44.50 -6.70
C GLU A 266 -26.21 44.86 -7.77
N GLU A 267 -24.96 44.44 -7.59
CA GLU A 267 -23.99 44.37 -8.67
C GLU A 267 -23.12 43.12 -8.48
N THR A 268 -23.30 42.15 -9.38
CA THR A 268 -22.60 40.87 -9.39
C THR A 268 -21.24 41.08 -10.08
N THR A 269 -20.18 41.13 -9.30
CA THR A 269 -18.80 41.23 -9.80
C THR A 269 -18.15 39.85 -9.77
N THR A 270 -17.95 39.26 -10.95
CA THR A 270 -17.12 38.06 -11.15
C THR A 270 -15.65 38.44 -11.07
N ILE A 271 -14.94 37.92 -10.07
CA ILE A 271 -13.49 38.00 -9.95
C ILE A 271 -12.94 36.64 -10.40
N GLU A 272 -12.33 36.59 -11.58
CA GLU A 272 -11.45 35.50 -11.97
C GLU A 272 -10.09 35.74 -11.30
N GLU A 273 -9.79 34.99 -10.24
CA GLU A 273 -8.46 34.99 -9.66
C GLU A 273 -7.61 33.93 -10.37
N THR A 274 -6.78 34.39 -11.30
CA THR A 274 -5.77 33.56 -11.98
C THR A 274 -4.59 33.35 -11.04
N THR A 275 -4.56 32.24 -10.31
CA THR A 275 -3.38 31.83 -9.53
C THR A 275 -2.36 31.15 -10.42
N THR A 276 -1.35 31.91 -10.84
CA THR A 276 -0.12 31.38 -11.42
C THR A 276 0.69 30.70 -10.33
N ILE A 277 0.72 29.35 -10.34
CA ILE A 277 1.65 28.57 -9.51
C ILE A 277 2.98 28.51 -10.25
N GLU A 278 3.97 29.27 -9.77
CA GLU A 278 5.36 29.05 -10.13
C GLU A 278 5.79 27.66 -9.66
N SER A 279 6.36 26.87 -10.57
CA SER A 279 6.94 25.57 -10.26
C SER A 279 8.08 25.73 -9.24
N PRO A 280 8.11 24.96 -8.13
CA PRO A 280 9.30 24.93 -7.30
C PRO A 280 10.41 24.22 -8.07
N LEU A 281 11.53 24.93 -8.19
CA LEU A 281 12.80 24.47 -8.70
C LEU A 281 13.14 23.09 -8.10
N VAL A 282 13.42 22.11 -8.96
CA VAL A 282 13.86 20.75 -8.60
C VAL A 282 15.08 20.83 -7.67
N GLY A 283 14.85 20.65 -6.37
CA GLY A 283 15.90 20.41 -5.39
C GLY A 283 16.46 19.01 -5.58
N ARG A 284 17.67 18.94 -6.12
CA ARG A 284 18.45 17.71 -6.26
C ARG A 284 18.67 17.08 -4.87
N VAL A 285 18.04 15.93 -4.64
CA VAL A 285 18.31 15.07 -3.48
C VAL A 285 19.76 14.60 -3.57
N ILE A 286 20.59 15.07 -2.65
CA ILE A 286 21.89 14.45 -2.37
C ILE A 286 21.62 13.47 -1.23
N SER A 287 21.73 12.18 -1.53
CA SER A 287 21.73 11.10 -0.55
C SER A 287 22.83 11.35 0.47
N SER A 288 22.45 11.71 1.70
CA SER A 288 23.35 11.75 2.85
C SER A 288 23.52 10.33 3.38
N GLU A 289 24.43 9.60 2.76
CA GLU A 289 24.92 8.33 3.29
C GLU A 289 26.05 8.64 4.29
N SER A 290 25.93 8.09 5.51
CA SER A 290 27.04 7.87 6.46
C SER A 290 27.70 9.10 7.11
N THR A 291 27.05 9.68 8.11
CA THR A 291 27.71 10.61 9.07
C THR A 291 28.58 9.91 10.13
N ASP A 292 28.55 8.58 10.23
CA ASP A 292 29.25 7.88 11.32
C ASP A 292 30.76 7.72 11.08
N ASN A 293 31.21 7.64 9.82
CA ASN A 293 32.63 7.40 9.52
C ASN A 293 33.51 8.66 9.63
N ILE A 294 32.94 9.86 9.41
CA ILE A 294 33.69 11.12 9.48
C ILE A 294 33.99 11.48 10.94
N VAL A 295 33.04 11.26 11.85
CA VAL A 295 33.21 11.54 13.28
C VAL A 295 34.25 10.59 13.90
N ILE A 296 34.24 9.32 13.52
CA ILE A 296 35.24 8.32 13.96
C ILE A 296 36.63 8.64 13.39
N GLY A 297 36.71 9.10 12.13
CA GLY A 297 37.97 9.51 11.50
C GLY A 297 38.62 10.72 12.18
N ILE A 298 37.82 11.73 12.54
CA ILE A 298 38.34 12.94 13.24
C ILE A 298 38.80 12.57 14.66
N ALA A 299 38.05 11.74 15.38
CA ALA A 299 38.42 11.30 16.72
C ALA A 299 39.75 10.50 16.73
N THR A 300 39.93 9.59 15.77
CA THR A 300 41.17 8.79 15.66
C THR A 300 42.38 9.64 15.28
N PHE A 301 42.22 10.62 14.40
CA PHE A 301 43.29 11.55 14.03
C PHE A 301 43.75 12.41 15.22
N ILE A 302 42.81 12.93 16.02
CA ILE A 302 43.13 13.74 17.21
C ILE A 302 43.94 12.92 18.23
N VAL A 303 43.57 11.65 18.46
CA VAL A 303 44.30 10.76 19.38
C VAL A 303 45.73 10.50 18.89
N ILE A 304 45.93 10.30 17.58
CA ILE A 304 47.27 10.09 17.00
C ILE A 304 48.13 11.35 17.13
N VAL A 305 47.58 12.54 16.89
CA VAL A 305 48.30 13.80 17.05
C VAL A 305 48.71 14.04 18.51
N ILE A 306 47.83 13.76 19.47
CA ILE A 306 48.14 13.87 20.90
C ILE A 306 49.25 12.87 21.29
N ALA A 307 49.19 11.63 20.79
CA ALA A 307 50.23 10.63 21.04
C ALA A 307 51.60 11.05 20.49
N ILE A 308 51.65 11.59 19.26
CA ILE A 308 52.88 12.11 18.66
C ILE A 308 53.43 13.29 19.48
N PHE A 309 52.57 14.20 19.94
CA PHE A 309 52.96 15.32 20.78
C PHE A 309 53.54 14.85 22.13
N MET A 310 52.92 13.85 22.76
CA MET A 310 53.39 13.25 24.01
C MET A 310 54.76 12.55 23.83
N ILE A 311 54.94 11.83 22.72
CA ILE A 311 56.22 11.17 22.39
C ILE A 311 57.32 12.21 22.14
N LYS A 312 57.00 13.29 21.41
CA LYS A 312 57.94 14.37 21.11
C LYS A 312 58.33 15.15 22.38
N ARG A 313 57.37 15.40 23.27
CA ARG A 313 57.62 16.01 24.58
C ARG A 313 58.49 15.12 25.46
N LYS A 314 58.29 13.79 25.43
CA LYS A 314 59.14 12.85 26.18
C LYS A 314 60.57 12.85 25.67
N ARG A 315 60.78 12.84 24.35
CA ARG A 315 62.12 12.87 23.74
C ARG A 315 62.88 14.16 24.05
N ASN A 316 62.20 15.30 24.07
CA ASN A 316 62.80 16.59 24.44
C ASN A 316 63.12 16.73 25.94
N ALA A 317 62.68 15.79 26.78
CA ALA A 317 62.98 15.79 28.22
C ALA A 317 64.13 14.84 28.58
N GLU A 318 64.65 14.08 27.61
CA GLU A 318 65.76 13.14 27.76
C GLU A 318 67.07 13.64 27.09
N GLU A 319 67.03 14.81 26.43
CA GLU A 319 68.20 15.61 25.99
C GLU A 319 68.44 16.77 26.96
#